data_AF-A0A7S1WIZ8-F1
#
_entry.id   AF-A0A7S1WIZ8-F1
#
_cell.length_a   1.000
_cell.length_b   1.000
_cell.length_c   1.000
_cell.angle_alpha   90.00
_cell.angle_beta   90.00
_cell.angle_gamma   90.00
#
_symmetry.space_group_name_H-M   'P 1'
#
loop_
_entity.id
_entity.type
_entity.pdbx_description
1 polymer ?
#
loop_
_entity_poly.entity_id
_entity_poly.type
_entity_poly.pdbx_seq_one_letter_code
_entity_poly.pdbx_strand_id
1 'polypeptide(L)'
;AGAGDVAFGGAAALGAAPEGDRHRLGREAVLLYAAGRAVQASKWWCWWISDQQRVYFNAESFGCSTKFAATKRFGGALEVTDSSRADKHDPSGRLRWMDWRVALVGDEASLAAEPQ
;
A
#
# COMPACT_ATOMS: atom_id res chain seq x y z
N ALA A 1 7.79 -27.01 -11.88
CA ALA A 1 7.26 -25.68 -12.25
C ALA A 1 5.80 -25.63 -11.80
N GLY A 2 5.52 -24.97 -10.69
CA GLY A 2 4.16 -24.80 -10.18
C GLY A 2 3.71 -23.38 -10.45
N ALA A 3 2.75 -23.21 -11.35
CA ALA A 3 2.01 -21.96 -11.50
C ALA A 3 1.18 -21.76 -10.23
N GLY A 4 1.68 -20.94 -9.31
CA GLY A 4 0.92 -20.52 -8.14
C GLY A 4 -0.15 -19.53 -8.60
N ASP A 5 -1.40 -19.89 -8.37
CA ASP A 5 -2.57 -19.04 -8.59
C ASP A 5 -2.39 -17.67 -7.92
N VAL A 6 -2.02 -16.67 -8.72
CA VAL A 6 -2.14 -15.26 -8.33
C VAL A 6 -3.58 -14.87 -8.61
N ALA A 7 -4.48 -15.20 -7.69
CA ALA A 7 -5.86 -14.74 -7.77
C ALA A 7 -5.88 -13.20 -7.64
N PHE A 8 -6.23 -12.52 -8.73
CA PHE A 8 -6.41 -11.06 -8.82
C PHE A 8 -7.70 -10.62 -8.10
N GLY A 9 -7.81 -10.88 -6.80
CA GLY A 9 -8.98 -10.46 -5.99
C GLY A 9 -9.01 -8.96 -5.69
N GLY A 10 -7.86 -8.28 -5.71
CA GLY A 10 -7.77 -6.86 -5.32
C GLY A 10 -8.32 -5.87 -6.35
N ALA A 11 -8.36 -6.22 -7.64
CA ALA A 11 -8.92 -5.35 -8.68
C ALA A 11 -10.44 -5.16 -8.51
N ALA A 12 -11.15 -6.20 -8.08
CA ALA A 12 -12.58 -6.12 -7.78
C ALA A 12 -12.87 -5.22 -6.56
N ALA A 13 -12.01 -5.28 -5.54
CA ALA A 13 -12.13 -4.45 -4.34
C ALA A 13 -11.92 -2.95 -4.64
N LEU A 14 -10.91 -2.61 -5.45
CA LEU A 14 -10.68 -1.23 -5.90
C LEU A 14 -11.80 -0.71 -6.82
N GLY A 15 -12.39 -1.60 -7.63
CA GLY A 15 -13.49 -1.25 -8.55
C GLY A 15 -14.80 -0.88 -7.84
N ALA A 16 -15.03 -1.36 -6.62
CA ALA A 16 -16.24 -1.09 -5.86
C ALA A 16 -16.21 0.24 -5.07
N ALA A 17 -15.06 0.92 -4.99
CA ALA A 17 -14.93 2.17 -4.25
C ALA A 17 -15.72 3.33 -4.90
N PRO A 18 -16.30 4.25 -4.10
CA PRO A 18 -16.86 5.51 -4.58
C PRO A 18 -15.89 6.26 -5.49
N GLU A 19 -16.42 7.04 -6.45
CA GLU A 19 -15.59 7.70 -7.47
C GLU A 19 -14.52 8.64 -6.89
N GLY A 20 -14.84 9.35 -5.81
CA GLY A 20 -13.88 10.19 -5.08
C GLY A 20 -12.72 9.41 -4.48
N ASP A 21 -12.96 8.17 -4.04
CA ASP A 21 -11.94 7.30 -3.48
C ASP A 21 -11.05 6.71 -4.58
N ARG A 22 -11.57 6.47 -5.79
CA ARG A 22 -10.78 5.92 -6.90
C ARG A 22 -9.60 6.83 -7.29
N HIS A 23 -9.79 8.14 -7.31
CA HIS A 23 -8.70 9.08 -7.60
C HIS A 23 -7.63 9.08 -6.52
N ARG A 24 -8.04 9.06 -5.24
CA ARG A 24 -7.15 8.95 -4.09
C ARG A 24 -6.35 7.64 -4.18
N LEU A 25 -7.04 6.52 -4.37
CA LEU A 25 -6.45 5.19 -4.41
C LEU A 25 -5.50 5.01 -5.59
N GLY A 26 -5.85 5.55 -6.77
CA GLY A 26 -4.97 5.55 -7.93
C GLY A 26 -3.67 6.31 -7.67
N ARG A 27 -3.74 7.48 -7.02
CA ARG A 27 -2.55 8.24 -6.64
C ARG A 27 -1.69 7.49 -5.61
N GLU A 28 -2.31 6.90 -4.60
CA GLU A 28 -1.62 6.08 -3.59
C GLU A 28 -0.91 4.87 -4.23
N ALA A 29 -1.58 4.15 -5.14
CA ALA A 29 -0.97 3.03 -5.87
C ALA A 29 0.25 3.47 -6.68
N VAL A 30 0.20 4.63 -7.33
CA VAL A 30 1.35 5.19 -8.06
C VAL A 30 2.49 5.55 -7.11
N LEU A 31 2.18 6.13 -5.94
CA LEU A 31 3.20 6.45 -4.92
C LEU A 31 3.86 5.18 -4.37
N LEU A 32 3.08 4.14 -4.06
CA LEU A 32 3.60 2.85 -3.61
C LEU A 32 4.44 2.16 -4.70
N TYR A 33 4.02 2.23 -5.96
CA TYR A 33 4.80 1.73 -7.09
C TYR A 33 6.15 2.45 -7.20
N ALA A 34 6.15 3.78 -7.15
CA ALA A 34 7.37 4.57 -7.19
C ALA A 34 8.28 4.30 -5.98
N ALA A 35 7.71 4.22 -4.78
CA ALA A 35 8.44 3.90 -3.55
C ALA A 35 9.06 2.50 -3.62
N GLY A 36 8.35 1.51 -4.18
CA GLY A 36 8.86 0.15 -4.41
C GLY A 36 10.07 0.07 -5.34
N ARG A 37 10.31 1.08 -6.18
CA ARG A 37 11.54 1.18 -6.98
C ARG A 37 12.76 1.59 -6.14
N ALA A 38 12.53 2.37 -5.08
CA ALA A 38 13.56 2.87 -4.18
C ALA A 38 13.80 1.95 -2.97
N VAL A 39 12.74 1.34 -2.43
CA VAL A 39 12.78 0.45 -1.26
C VAL A 39 12.61 -0.99 -1.70
N GLN A 40 13.71 -1.73 -1.78
CA GLN A 40 13.75 -3.09 -2.35
C GLN A 40 13.68 -4.22 -1.31
N ALA A 41 13.46 -3.90 -0.03
CA ALA A 41 13.43 -4.89 1.05
C ALA A 41 12.27 -5.89 0.91
N SER A 42 11.15 -5.47 0.33
CA SER A 42 10.08 -6.36 -0.15
C SER A 42 9.33 -5.69 -1.30
N LYS A 43 8.71 -6.49 -2.16
CA LYS A 43 7.83 -6.01 -3.23
C LYS A 43 6.38 -5.82 -2.77
N TRP A 44 6.02 -6.36 -1.61
CA TRP A 44 4.68 -6.31 -1.06
C TRP A 44 4.56 -5.13 -0.11
N TRP A 45 3.50 -4.35 -0.27
CA TRP A 45 3.18 -3.18 0.54
C TRP A 45 1.82 -3.38 1.19
N CYS A 46 1.75 -3.19 2.50
CA CYS A 46 0.51 -3.12 3.25
C CYS A 46 -0.18 -1.79 2.95
N TRP A 47 -1.43 -1.85 2.49
CA TRP A 47 -2.17 -0.68 2.05
C TRP A 47 -3.64 -0.76 2.49
N TRP A 48 -4.07 0.24 3.27
CA TRP A 48 -5.47 0.43 3.63
C TRP A 48 -6.20 1.18 2.51
N ILE A 49 -7.16 0.51 1.89
CA ILE A 49 -7.99 1.10 0.82
C ILE A 49 -9.32 1.64 1.36
N SER A 50 -9.67 1.25 2.58
CA SER A 50 -10.72 1.86 3.41
C SER A 50 -10.34 1.65 4.88
N ASP A 51 -11.14 2.21 5.79
CA ASP A 51 -10.94 2.06 7.23
C ASP A 51 -11.06 0.61 7.70
N GLN A 52 -11.73 -0.25 6.92
CA GLN A 52 -12.01 -1.64 7.26
C GLN A 52 -11.30 -2.65 6.36
N GLN A 53 -10.63 -2.17 5.31
CA GLN A 53 -10.10 -3.05 4.27
C GLN A 53 -8.65 -2.75 3.97
N ARG A 54 -7.82 -3.75 4.29
CA ARG A 54 -6.42 -3.83 3.93
C ARG A 54 -6.21 -4.75 2.74
N VAL A 55 -5.30 -4.34 1.87
CA VAL A 55 -4.79 -5.14 0.77
C VAL A 55 -3.26 -5.12 0.78
N TYR A 56 -2.69 -6.07 0.06
CA TYR A 56 -1.26 -6.20 -0.17
C TYR A 56 -0.96 -5.86 -1.62
N PHE A 57 -0.37 -4.68 -1.83
CA PHE A 57 0.01 -4.17 -3.13
C PHE A 57 1.39 -4.70 -3.53
N ASN A 58 1.49 -5.28 -4.71
CA ASN A 58 2.75 -5.71 -5.31
C ASN A 58 3.28 -4.60 -6.23
N ALA A 59 4.33 -3.90 -5.78
CA ALA A 59 4.92 -2.79 -6.52
C ALA A 59 5.72 -3.23 -7.77
N GLU A 60 6.02 -4.52 -7.92
CA GLU A 60 6.69 -5.04 -9.12
C GLU A 60 5.69 -5.27 -10.26
N SER A 61 4.54 -5.86 -9.93
CA SER A 61 3.52 -6.25 -10.93
C SER A 61 2.32 -5.30 -11.01
N PHE A 62 2.30 -4.24 -10.20
CA PHE A 62 1.16 -3.31 -10.08
C PHE A 62 -0.16 -4.04 -9.78
N GLY A 63 -0.12 -4.98 -8.84
CA GLY A 63 -1.25 -5.86 -8.50
C GLY A 63 -1.63 -5.80 -7.02
N CYS A 64 -2.84 -6.25 -6.67
CA CYS A 64 -3.31 -6.31 -5.27
C CYS A 64 -3.79 -7.72 -4.90
N SER A 65 -3.50 -8.12 -3.66
CA SER A 65 -3.99 -9.35 -3.03
C SER A 65 -4.69 -9.01 -1.70
N THR A 66 -5.77 -9.71 -1.36
CA THR A 66 -6.40 -9.63 -0.04
C THR A 66 -5.77 -10.57 0.99
N LYS A 67 -4.92 -11.50 0.54
CA LYS A 67 -4.20 -12.44 1.39
C LYS A 67 -2.78 -11.94 1.61
N PHE A 68 -2.26 -12.12 2.83
CA PHE A 68 -0.86 -11.89 3.15
C PHE A 68 0.03 -12.91 2.40
N ALA A 69 0.30 -12.60 1.13
CA ALA A 69 1.19 -13.39 0.28
C ALA A 69 2.67 -13.24 0.66
N ALA A 70 2.94 -12.30 1.57
CA ALA A 70 4.22 -11.95 2.16
C ALA A 70 4.73 -12.97 3.22
N THR A 71 4.52 -14.27 3.00
CA THR A 71 5.10 -15.32 3.86
C THR A 71 6.62 -15.14 4.00
N LYS A 72 7.25 -15.73 5.02
CA LYS A 72 8.72 -15.63 5.26
C LYS A 72 9.59 -15.86 4.01
N ARG A 73 9.09 -16.62 3.03
CA ARG A 73 9.76 -16.86 1.73
C ARG A 73 9.88 -15.61 0.86
N PHE A 74 8.98 -14.65 0.97
CA PHE A 74 8.93 -13.41 0.18
C PHE A 74 9.38 -12.17 0.95
N GLY A 75 9.93 -12.35 2.16
CA GLY A 75 10.55 -11.29 2.94
C GLY A 75 9.61 -10.44 3.80
N GLY A 76 8.30 -10.71 3.81
CA GLY A 76 7.32 -9.88 4.53
C GLY A 76 6.69 -8.81 3.65
N ALA A 77 5.95 -7.88 4.27
CA ALA A 77 5.32 -6.73 3.62
C ALA A 77 5.83 -5.42 4.24
N LEU A 78 5.95 -4.38 3.41
CA LEU A 78 6.30 -3.03 3.85
C LEU A 78 5.04 -2.32 4.33
N GLU A 79 5.05 -1.90 5.58
CA GLU A 79 4.00 -1.06 6.16
C GLU A 79 4.45 0.40 6.17
N VAL A 80 3.54 1.30 5.81
CA VAL A 80 3.78 2.74 5.75
C VAL A 80 3.00 3.43 6.85
N THR A 81 3.69 4.20 7.68
CA THR A 81 3.07 5.21 8.53
C THR A 81 3.25 6.57 7.88
N ASP A 82 2.14 7.19 7.46
CA ASP A 82 2.14 8.50 6.82
C ASP A 82 2.11 9.62 7.87
N SER A 83 3.23 10.36 7.99
CA SER A 83 3.36 11.56 8.83
C SER A 83 3.34 12.85 7.99
N SER A 84 2.88 12.77 6.74
CA SER A 84 2.83 13.89 5.81
C SER A 84 1.95 15.02 6.33
N ARG A 85 2.41 16.25 6.15
CA ARG A 85 1.74 17.45 6.66
C ARG A 85 1.63 18.51 5.57
N ALA A 86 0.59 19.34 5.65
CA ALA A 86 0.48 20.51 4.77
C ALA A 86 1.69 21.41 4.96
N ASP A 87 2.18 21.97 3.86
CA ASP A 87 3.24 22.97 3.93
C ASP A 87 2.68 24.29 4.46
N LYS A 88 3.14 24.71 5.64
CA LYS A 88 2.70 25.96 6.29
C LYS A 88 3.14 27.20 5.52
N HIS A 89 4.13 27.08 4.64
CA HIS A 89 4.65 28.17 3.83
C HIS A 89 4.00 28.23 2.43
N ASP A 90 3.13 27.28 2.10
CA ASP A 90 2.39 27.30 0.85
C ASP A 90 1.06 28.05 1.02
N PRO A 91 0.92 29.28 0.48
CA PRO A 91 -0.32 30.04 0.56
C PRO A 91 -1.48 29.41 -0.22
N SER A 92 -1.20 28.46 -1.14
CA SER A 92 -2.25 27.76 -1.88
C SER A 92 -2.86 26.60 -1.10
N GLY A 93 -2.19 26.12 -0.05
CA GLY A 93 -2.58 24.96 0.76
C GLY A 93 -2.57 23.63 -0.02
N ARG A 94 -1.91 23.58 -1.18
CA ARG A 94 -1.88 22.41 -2.08
C ARG A 94 -0.62 21.56 -1.90
N LEU A 95 0.47 22.16 -1.44
CA LEU A 95 1.73 21.48 -1.19
C LEU A 95 1.70 20.76 0.16
N ARG A 96 2.26 19.56 0.18
CA ARG A 96 2.42 18.74 1.38
C ARG A 96 3.86 18.25 1.45
N TRP A 97 4.40 18.26 2.66
CA TRP A 97 5.63 17.56 2.99
C TRP A 97 5.31 16.07 3.05
N MET A 98 5.97 15.29 2.21
CA MET A 98 5.87 13.84 2.23
C MET A 98 6.83 13.28 3.27
N ASP A 99 6.30 12.63 4.30
CA ASP A 99 7.09 11.99 5.37
C ASP A 99 6.51 10.61 5.67
N TRP A 100 7.16 9.59 5.14
CA TRP A 100 6.75 8.19 5.29
C TRP A 100 7.78 7.44 6.12
N ARG A 101 7.30 6.78 7.17
CA ARG A 101 8.08 5.77 7.88
C ARG A 101 7.70 4.40 7.31
N VAL A 102 8.69 3.68 6.81
CA VAL A 102 8.48 2.38 6.18
C VAL A 102 9.12 1.30 7.05
N ALA A 103 8.32 0.31 7.46
CA ALA A 103 8.77 -0.83 8.26
C ALA A 103 8.55 -2.14 7.51
N LEU A 104 9.50 -3.07 7.59
CA LEU A 104 9.33 -4.42 7.07
C LEU A 104 8.67 -5.31 8.12
N VAL A 105 7.49 -5.83 7.82
CA VAL A 105 6.72 -6.68 8.70
C VAL A 105 6.71 -8.12 8.16
N GLY A 106 7.30 -9.04 8.93
CA GLY A 106 7.46 -10.45 8.52
C GLY A 106 6.25 -11.35 8.79
N ASP A 107 5.28 -10.89 9.58
CA ASP A 107 4.10 -11.64 10.00
C ASP A 107 2.86 -10.74 10.01
N GLU A 108 1.74 -11.24 9.47
CA GLU A 108 0.46 -10.52 9.42
C GLU A 108 -0.04 -10.12 10.81
N ALA A 109 0.23 -10.93 11.84
CA ALA A 109 -0.16 -10.64 13.21
C ALA A 109 0.59 -9.45 13.84
N SER A 110 1.69 -9.01 13.21
CA SER A 110 2.51 -7.88 13.67
C SER A 110 2.20 -6.57 12.94
N LEU A 111 1.28 -6.59 11.96
CA LEU A 111 0.85 -5.37 11.28
C LEU A 111 0.06 -4.47 12.24
N ALA A 112 0.08 -3.16 11.98
CA ALA A 112 -0.73 -2.22 12.71
C ALA A 112 -2.23 -2.57 12.62
N ALA A 113 -2.97 -2.22 13.66
CA ALA A 113 -4.42 -2.24 13.66
C ALA A 113 -4.99 -1.28 12.60
N GLU A 114 -6.31 -1.30 12.43
CA GLU A 114 -7.00 -0.33 11.59
C GLU A 114 -6.65 1.12 11.99
N PRO A 115 -6.48 2.03 11.02
CA PRO A 115 -6.40 3.46 11.29
C PRO A 115 -7.67 3.92 12.04
N GLN A 116 -7.49 4.74 13.09
CA GLN A 116 -8.60 5.38 13.81
C GLN A 116 -9.01 6.71 13.17
#